data_AF-A0A9D7U1D3-F1
#
_entry.id   AF-A0A9D7U1D3-F1
#
_cell.length_a   1.000
_cell.length_b   1.000
_cell.length_c   1.000
_cell.angle_alpha   90.00
_cell.angle_beta   90.00
_cell.angle_gamma   90.00
#
_symmetry.space_group_name_H-M   'P 1'
#
loop_
_entity.id
_entity.type
_entity.pdbx_description
1 polymer ?
#
loop_
_entity_poly.entity_id
_entity_poly.type
_entity_poly.pdbx_seq_one_letter_code
_entity_poly.pdbx_strand_id
1 'polypeptide(L)'
;MKSIVLIVNILASISLLPALYMAIFSPFLFDSGATTRTWTLFFTVLAIPASIIITQIISWILFSRGNYSTALWVSLIPLIFVILLVIMFLSSNKLT
;
A
#
# COMPACT_ATOMS: atom_id res chain seq x y z
N MET A 1 2.43 3.33 23.03
CA MET A 1 1.53 3.08 21.88
C MET A 1 1.19 4.33 21.08
N LYS A 2 0.71 5.41 21.71
CA LYS A 2 0.39 6.69 21.03
C LYS A 2 1.50 7.18 20.08
N SER A 3 2.74 7.27 20.57
CA SER A 3 3.89 7.73 19.77
C SER A 3 4.20 6.82 18.58
N ILE A 4 4.03 5.50 18.73
CA ILE A 4 4.26 4.53 17.66
C ILE A 4 3.24 4.73 16.53
N VAL A 5 1.95 4.91 16.87
CA VAL A 5 0.90 5.19 15.87
C VAL A 5 1.21 6.47 15.10
N LEU A 6 1.66 7.52 15.79
CA LEU A 6 2.07 8.78 15.14
C LEU A 6 3.23 8.56 14.18
N ILE A 7 4.28 7.86 14.60
CA ILE A 7 5.44 7.55 13.75
C ILE A 7 4.99 6.76 12.51
N VAL A 8 4.22 5.69 12.70
CA VAL A 8 3.71 4.87 11.59
C VAL A 8 2.84 5.68 10.64
N ASN A 9 1.96 6.55 11.16
CA ASN A 9 1.11 7.40 10.32
C ASN A 9 1.92 8.41 9.51
N ILE A 10 2.95 9.01 10.11
CA ILE A 10 3.85 9.93 9.41
C ILE A 10 4.60 9.18 8.31
N LEU A 11 5.18 8.01 8.61
CA LEU A 11 5.88 7.20 7.62
C LEU A 11 4.97 6.75 6.47
N ALA A 12 3.75 6.32 6.79
CA ALA A 12 2.75 5.95 5.77
C ALA A 12 2.38 7.15 4.89
N SER A 13 2.24 8.34 5.48
CA SER A 13 1.94 9.58 4.74
C SER A 13 3.09 9.98 3.82
N ILE A 14 4.34 9.87 4.27
CA ILE A 14 5.52 10.11 3.43
C ILE A 14 5.59 9.07 2.29
N SER A 15 5.29 7.81 2.60
CA SER A 15 5.29 6.71 1.62
C SER A 15 4.19 6.83 0.56
N LEU A 16 3.19 7.69 0.77
CA LEU A 16 2.17 7.97 -0.23
C LEU A 16 2.77 8.57 -1.50
N LEU A 17 3.81 9.41 -1.40
CA LEU A 17 4.44 10.02 -2.57
C LEU A 17 5.01 8.98 -3.54
N PRO A 18 5.93 8.07 -3.14
CA PRO A 18 6.42 7.04 -4.04
C PRO A 18 5.29 6.09 -4.51
N ALA A 19 4.30 5.80 -3.67
CA ALA A 19 3.16 4.97 -4.07
C ALA A 19 2.30 5.62 -5.18
N LEU A 20 2.08 6.94 -5.11
CA LEU A 20 1.39 7.70 -6.15
C LEU A 20 2.19 7.73 -7.46
N TYR A 21 3.52 7.92 -7.38
CA TYR A 21 4.37 7.80 -8.56
C TYR A 21 4.26 6.43 -9.21
N MET A 22 4.34 5.35 -8.42
CA MET A 22 4.15 4.00 -8.94
C MET A 22 2.80 3.82 -9.62
N ALA A 23 1.72 4.37 -9.06
CA ALA A 23 0.40 4.32 -9.66
C ALA A 23 0.28 5.13 -10.97
N ILE A 24 0.90 6.30 -11.06
CA ILE A 24 0.89 7.13 -12.28
C ILE A 24 1.66 6.45 -13.41
N PHE A 25 2.77 5.79 -13.08
CA PHE A 25 3.61 5.07 -14.04
C PHE A 25 3.14 3.62 -14.29
N SER A 26 2.16 3.10 -13.54
CA SER A 26 1.70 1.71 -13.72
C SER A 26 1.06 1.40 -15.08
N PRO A 27 0.49 2.34 -15.86
CA PRO A 27 0.01 2.06 -17.21
C PRO A 27 1.11 1.55 -18.16
N PHE A 28 2.38 1.91 -17.94
CA PHE A 28 3.50 1.41 -18.75
C PHE A 28 3.71 -0.11 -18.62
N LEU A 29 3.10 -0.77 -17.62
CA LEU A 29 3.08 -2.23 -17.53
C LEU A 29 2.42 -2.88 -18.76
N PHE A 30 1.47 -2.18 -19.39
CA PHE A 30 0.71 -2.70 -20.53
C PHE A 30 1.47 -2.66 -21.86
N ASP A 31 2.63 -1.99 -21.92
CA ASP A 31 3.51 -2.02 -23.10
C ASP A 31 4.02 -3.44 -23.40
N SER A 32 4.03 -4.31 -22.38
CA SER A 32 4.37 -5.74 -22.50
C SER A 32 3.17 -6.64 -22.88
N GLY A 33 1.98 -6.07 -23.04
CA GLY A 33 0.74 -6.77 -23.34
C GLY A 33 -0.26 -6.81 -22.17
N ALA A 34 -1.55 -6.80 -22.50
CA ALA A 34 -2.66 -6.81 -21.54
C ALA A 34 -3.03 -8.23 -21.10
N THR A 35 -2.16 -8.86 -20.31
CA THR A 35 -2.40 -10.19 -19.73
C THR A 35 -3.12 -10.10 -18.39
N THR A 36 -3.69 -11.22 -17.92
CA THR A 36 -4.25 -11.31 -16.55
C THR A 36 -3.23 -10.87 -15.50
N ARG A 37 -1.96 -11.26 -15.67
CA ARG A 37 -0.85 -10.87 -14.77
C ARG A 37 -0.64 -9.35 -14.77
N THR A 38 -0.64 -8.71 -15.93
CA THR A 38 -0.48 -7.26 -16.07
C THR A 38 -1.60 -6.52 -15.33
N TRP A 39 -2.85 -6.98 -15.48
CA TRP A 39 -4.00 -6.45 -14.76
C TRP A 39 -3.90 -6.64 -13.24
N THR A 40 -3.50 -7.84 -12.77
CA THR A 40 -3.31 -8.08 -11.34
C THR A 40 -2.24 -7.15 -10.75
N LEU A 41 -1.11 -6.98 -11.44
CA LEU A 41 -0.05 -6.05 -11.03
C LEU A 41 -0.54 -4.60 -11.00
N PHE A 42 -1.23 -4.17 -12.05
CA PHE A 42 -1.79 -2.83 -12.15
C PHE A 42 -2.71 -2.51 -10.97
N PHE A 43 -3.69 -3.37 -10.68
CA PHE A 43 -4.60 -3.14 -9.55
C PHE A 43 -3.90 -3.24 -8.19
N THR A 44 -2.90 -4.10 -8.05
CA THR A 44 -2.10 -4.19 -6.81
C THR A 44 -1.34 -2.90 -6.56
N VAL A 45 -0.72 -2.32 -7.60
CA VAL A 45 -0.02 -1.04 -7.50
C VAL A 45 -0.98 0.11 -7.17
N LEU A 46 -2.17 0.13 -7.77
CA LEU A 46 -3.21 1.13 -7.46
C LEU A 46 -3.77 0.99 -6.04
N ALA A 47 -3.88 -0.24 -5.53
CA ALA A 47 -4.40 -0.52 -4.20
C ALA A 47 -3.49 0.04 -3.09
N ILE A 48 -2.17 0.18 -3.32
CA ILE A 48 -1.24 0.70 -2.32
C ILE A 48 -1.58 2.15 -1.93
N PRO A 49 -1.56 3.17 -2.81
CA PRO A 49 -1.89 4.53 -2.43
C PRO A 49 -3.35 4.66 -1.96
N ALA A 50 -4.29 3.93 -2.57
CA ALA A 50 -5.68 3.91 -2.13
C ALA A 50 -5.81 3.40 -0.67
N SER A 51 -5.13 2.31 -0.34
CA SER A 51 -5.13 1.76 1.02
C SER A 51 -4.47 2.70 2.01
N ILE A 52 -3.37 3.38 1.66
CA ILE A 52 -2.71 4.38 2.53
C ILE A 52 -3.69 5.52 2.87
N ILE A 53 -4.39 6.07 1.87
CA ILE A 53 -5.36 7.16 2.08
C ILE A 53 -6.49 6.72 3.00
N ILE A 54 -7.14 5.59 2.68
CA ILE A 54 -8.29 5.07 3.44
C ILE A 54 -7.88 4.75 4.89
N THR A 55 -6.76 4.03 5.06
CA THR A 55 -6.30 3.60 6.37
C THR A 55 -5.77 4.76 7.21
N GLN A 56 -5.22 5.81 6.60
CA GLN A 56 -4.89 7.03 7.33
C GLN A 56 -6.13 7.68 7.93
N ILE A 57 -7.16 7.89 7.13
CA ILE A 57 -8.41 8.52 7.61
C ILE A 57 -8.99 7.71 8.77
N ILE A 58 -9.09 6.39 8.62
CA ILE A 58 -9.63 5.51 9.67
C ILE A 58 -8.72 5.51 10.91
N SER A 59 -7.40 5.43 10.74
CA SER A 59 -6.43 5.43 11.85
C SER A 59 -6.50 6.71 12.67
N TRP A 60 -6.63 7.88 12.02
CA TRP A 60 -6.79 9.16 12.71
C TRP A 60 -8.10 9.24 13.51
N ILE A 61 -9.20 8.71 12.98
CA ILE A 61 -10.48 8.64 13.70
C ILE A 61 -10.36 7.72 14.93
N LEU A 62 -9.67 6.59 14.82
CA LEU A 62 -9.45 5.69 15.96
C LEU A 62 -8.50 6.28 17.00
N PHE A 63 -7.47 7.00 16.54
CA PHE A 63 -6.51 7.68 17.39
C PHE A 63 -7.16 8.80 18.21
N SER A 64 -8.05 9.59 17.60
CA SER A 64 -8.78 10.66 18.30
C SER A 64 -9.75 10.13 19.36
N ARG A 65 -10.27 8.91 19.17
CA ARG A 65 -11.08 8.17 20.15
C ARG A 65 -10.26 7.47 21.24
N GLY A 66 -8.93 7.61 21.23
CA GLY A 66 -8.03 6.96 22.19
C GLY A 66 -7.78 5.47 21.94
N ASN A 67 -8.33 4.88 20.86
CA ASN A 67 -8.10 3.48 20.52
C ASN A 67 -6.80 3.29 19.73
N TYR A 68 -5.68 3.39 20.43
CA TYR A 68 -4.35 3.34 19.82
C TYR A 68 -3.95 1.96 19.28
N SER A 69 -4.49 0.86 19.84
CA SER A 69 -4.18 -0.49 19.36
C SER A 69 -4.76 -0.72 17.97
N THR A 70 -6.06 -0.46 17.82
CA THR A 70 -6.72 -0.62 16.53
C THR A 70 -6.23 0.41 15.51
N ALA A 71 -5.94 1.64 15.93
CA ALA A 71 -5.33 2.64 15.06
C ALA A 71 -4.00 2.14 14.48
N LEU A 72 -3.14 1.53 15.31
CA LEU A 72 -1.88 0.93 14.85
C LEU A 72 -2.11 -0.16 13.81
N TRP A 73 -2.98 -1.13 14.10
CA TRP A 73 -3.26 -2.24 13.19
C TRP A 73 -3.81 -1.77 11.85
N VAL A 74 -4.70 -0.78 11.86
CA VAL A 74 -5.24 -0.18 10.64
C VAL A 74 -4.14 0.50 9.84
N SER A 75 -3.23 1.23 10.48
CA SER A 75 -2.10 1.90 9.81
C SER A 75 -1.12 0.93 9.14
N LEU A 76 -1.12 -0.35 9.53
CA LEU A 76 -0.24 -1.38 8.95
C LEU A 76 -0.87 -2.10 7.75
N ILE A 77 -2.18 -1.95 7.49
CA ILE A 77 -2.88 -2.59 6.37
C ILE A 77 -2.20 -2.34 5.01
N PRO A 78 -1.68 -1.13 4.68
CA PRO A 78 -1.00 -0.92 3.41
C PRO A 78 0.20 -1.83 3.17
N LEU A 79 0.87 -2.30 4.23
CA LEU A 79 1.99 -3.23 4.12
C LEU A 79 1.57 -4.57 3.51
N ILE A 80 0.31 -4.98 3.67
CA ILE A 80 -0.20 -6.22 3.07
C ILE A 80 -0.09 -6.14 1.54
N PHE A 81 -0.46 -4.98 0.95
CA PHE A 81 -0.36 -4.76 -0.49
C PHE A 81 1.09 -4.66 -0.98
N VAL A 82 1.97 -4.04 -0.18
CA VAL A 82 3.41 -4.02 -0.47
C VAL A 82 4.00 -5.43 -0.46
N ILE A 83 3.65 -6.24 0.55
CA ILE A 83 4.10 -7.64 0.65
C ILE A 83 3.58 -8.46 -0.52
N LEU A 84 2.30 -8.32 -0.89
CA LEU A 84 1.72 -8.98 -2.06
C LEU A 84 2.47 -8.61 -3.33
N LEU A 85 2.77 -7.32 -3.54
CA LEU A 85 3.54 -6.86 -4.69
C LEU A 85 4.94 -7.51 -4.74
N VAL A 86 5.65 -7.53 -3.60
CA VAL A 86 6.97 -8.18 -3.50
C VAL A 86 6.88 -9.67 -3.83
N ILE A 87 5.89 -10.39 -3.30
CA ILE A 87 5.69 -11.82 -3.57
C ILE A 87 5.43 -12.06 -5.07
N MET A 88 4.62 -11.22 -5.72
CA MET A 88 4.36 -11.32 -7.15
C MET A 88 5.64 -11.12 -7.98
N PHE A 89 6.51 -10.19 -7.58
CA PHE A 89 7.81 -9.99 -8.22
C PHE A 89 8.76 -11.15 -7.99
N LEU A 90 8.87 -11.69 -6.78
CA LEU A 90 9.78 -12.81 -6.48
C LEU A 90 9.34 -14.10 -7.18
N SER A 91 8.04 -14.33 -7.29
CA SER A 91 7.48 -15.50 -7.98
C SER A 91 7.69 -15.45 -9.50
N SER A 92 7.96 -14.26 -10.04
CA SER A 92 8.31 -14.05 -11.46
C SER A 92 9.59 -14.78 -11.89
N ASN A 93 10.57 -14.92 -10.98
CA ASN A 93 11.91 -15.42 -11.31
C ASN A 93 12.01 -16.95 -11.43
N LYS A 94 10.91 -17.70 -11.24
CA LYS A 94 10.90 -19.17 -11.26
C LYS A 94 10.36 -19.79 -12.55
N LEU A 95 10.15 -18.98 -13.60
CA LEU A 95 9.50 -19.41 -14.85
C LEU A 95 10.19 -18.89 -16.12
N THR A 96 11.48 -18.53 -16.03
CA THR A 96 12.39 -18.44 -17.18
C THR A 96 13.18 -19.73 -17.29
#